data_AF-A0AAU6AFK8-F1
#
_entry.id   AF-A0AAU6AFK8-F1
#
_cell.length_a   1.000
_cell.length_b   1.000
_cell.length_c   1.000
_cell.angle_alpha   90.00
_cell.angle_beta   90.00
_cell.angle_gamma   90.00
#
_symmetry.space_group_name_H-M   'P 1'
#
loop_
_entity.id
_entity.type
_entity.pdbx_description
1 polymer ?
#
loop_
_entity_poly.entity_id
_entity_poly.type
_entity_poly.pdbx_seq_one_letter_code
_entity_poly.pdbx_strand_id
1 'polypeptide(L)'
;MAGWADPALLQLTPEADAVLLAFQKVTESRLGPDGSYAPIVKWASKRDGAVARIAGLLHLATHPEDGWHKPIDAATMAAATTLSDYFTAHALDVFDTMSADPAHDAALTVLAQLVTGRLTQFTKRELFRMLRRADFPAIGDLDPALTLLEEHGWIRQQPPPPRTGRGGRPPSPRYETHPRIARGI
;
A
#
# COMPACT_ATOMS: atom_id res chain seq x y z
N MET A 1 -34.47 14.31 -1.16
CA MET A 1 -33.11 14.87 -1.12
C MET A 1 -32.95 15.55 0.22
N ALA A 2 -32.05 15.05 1.07
CA ALA A 2 -31.89 15.55 2.44
C ALA A 2 -31.49 17.04 2.41
N GLY A 3 -32.28 17.88 3.07
CA GLY A 3 -32.07 19.33 3.18
C GLY A 3 -30.95 19.71 4.15
N TRP A 4 -29.84 18.99 4.11
CA TRP A 4 -28.71 19.18 5.01
C TRP A 4 -27.58 19.91 4.29
N ALA A 5 -27.37 21.18 4.65
CA ALA A 5 -26.40 22.05 3.98
C ALA A 5 -25.08 22.23 4.76
N ASP A 6 -25.02 21.83 6.03
CA ASP A 6 -23.86 21.99 6.92
C ASP A 6 -23.42 20.62 7.49
N PRO A 7 -22.15 20.22 7.40
CA PRO A 7 -21.68 18.95 7.98
C PRO A 7 -22.03 18.83 9.47
N ALA A 8 -22.62 17.68 9.85
CA ALA A 8 -22.85 17.34 11.24
C ALA A 8 -21.51 17.21 11.99
N LEU A 9 -21.35 17.93 13.11
CA LEU A 9 -20.20 17.80 13.99
C LEU A 9 -20.50 16.77 15.10
N LEU A 10 -19.87 15.60 15.01
CA LEU A 10 -19.89 14.62 16.10
C LEU A 10 -18.86 15.00 17.16
N GLN A 11 -19.35 15.41 18.32
CA GLN A 11 -18.50 15.79 19.46
C GLN A 11 -18.10 14.56 20.27
N LEU A 12 -16.93 14.59 20.89
CA LEU A 12 -16.54 13.60 21.90
C LEU A 12 -16.97 14.07 23.29
N THR A 13 -17.38 13.14 24.15
CA THR A 13 -17.38 13.40 25.60
C THR A 13 -15.93 13.58 26.10
N PRO A 14 -15.70 14.30 27.21
CA PRO A 14 -14.36 14.42 27.81
C PRO A 14 -13.71 13.05 28.09
N GLU A 15 -14.50 12.06 28.48
CA GLU A 15 -14.03 10.70 28.75
C GLU A 15 -13.65 9.97 27.45
N ALA A 16 -14.41 10.15 26.35
CA ALA A 16 -14.04 9.62 25.05
C ALA A 16 -12.77 10.27 24.49
N ASP A 17 -12.62 11.58 24.67
CA ASP A 17 -11.40 12.30 24.30
C ASP A 17 -10.18 11.75 25.06
N ALA A 18 -10.34 11.50 26.37
CA ALA A 18 -9.27 10.87 27.17
C ALA A 18 -8.88 9.48 26.67
N VAL A 19 -9.85 8.66 26.23
CA VAL A 19 -9.56 7.34 25.61
C VAL A 19 -8.78 7.51 24.31
N LEU A 20 -9.19 8.43 23.43
CA LEU A 20 -8.51 8.68 22.17
C LEU A 20 -7.08 9.21 22.39
N LEU A 21 -6.90 10.11 23.35
CA LEU A 21 -5.59 10.66 23.70
C LEU A 21 -4.66 9.57 24.28
N ALA A 22 -5.17 8.69 25.14
CA ALA A 22 -4.40 7.56 25.66
C ALA A 22 -3.97 6.62 24.52
N PHE A 23 -4.87 6.36 23.58
CA PHE A 23 -4.60 5.56 22.40
C PHE A 23 -3.54 6.17 21.48
N GLN A 24 -3.60 7.48 21.21
CA GLN A 24 -2.61 8.23 20.42
C GLN A 24 -1.21 8.12 21.02
N LYS A 25 -1.08 8.28 22.36
CA LYS A 25 0.20 8.11 23.06
C LYS A 25 0.80 6.72 22.86
N VAL A 26 -0.03 5.67 22.87
CA VAL A 26 0.41 4.31 22.56
C VAL A 26 0.88 4.22 21.10
N THR A 27 0.13 4.77 20.15
CA THR A 27 0.54 4.82 18.73
C THR A 27 1.90 5.51 18.58
N GLU A 28 2.08 6.72 19.12
CA GLU A 28 3.31 7.51 19.05
C GLU A 28 4.52 6.75 19.59
N SER A 29 4.39 6.13 20.77
CA SER A 29 5.46 5.35 21.39
C SER A 29 5.94 4.15 20.55
N ARG A 30 5.08 3.65 19.64
CA ARG A 30 5.38 2.48 18.78
C ARG A 30 5.89 2.85 17.39
N LEU A 31 5.80 4.12 16.99
CA LEU A 31 6.20 4.61 15.66
C LEU A 31 7.70 4.86 15.49
N GLY A 32 8.49 4.80 16.57
CA GLY A 32 9.94 5.01 16.50
C GLY A 32 10.66 4.00 15.60
N PRO A 33 11.92 4.28 15.20
CA PRO A 33 12.71 3.40 14.32
C PRO A 33 12.84 1.96 14.84
N ASP A 34 12.94 1.80 16.16
CA ASP A 34 12.99 0.50 16.86
C ASP A 34 11.63 0.08 17.44
N GLY A 35 10.57 0.82 17.11
CA GLY A 35 9.22 0.59 17.60
C GLY A 35 8.52 -0.54 16.85
N SER A 36 7.53 -1.16 17.51
CA SER A 36 6.77 -2.28 16.93
C SER A 36 5.97 -1.91 15.67
N TYR A 37 5.73 -0.62 15.39
CA TYR A 37 5.07 -0.17 14.16
C TYR A 37 6.03 0.31 13.08
N ALA A 38 7.35 0.21 13.28
CA ALA A 38 8.36 0.59 12.28
C ALA A 38 8.09 0.02 10.88
N PRO A 39 7.70 -1.26 10.71
CA PRO A 39 7.42 -1.84 9.38
C PRO A 39 6.19 -1.23 8.69
N ILE A 40 5.26 -0.68 9.47
CA ILE A 40 3.97 -0.18 9.00
C ILE A 40 3.78 1.32 9.26
N VAL A 41 4.84 2.11 9.44
CA VAL A 41 4.78 3.54 9.81
C VAL A 41 3.83 4.35 8.92
N LYS A 42 3.85 4.11 7.60
CA LYS A 42 2.97 4.80 6.64
C LYS A 42 1.47 4.53 6.89
N TRP A 43 1.15 3.33 7.40
CA TRP A 43 -0.21 2.94 7.77
C TRP A 43 -0.54 3.41 9.19
N ALA A 44 0.35 3.11 10.15
CA ALA A 44 0.16 3.40 11.57
C ALA A 44 0.06 4.91 11.87
N SER A 45 0.73 5.76 11.11
CA SER A 45 0.60 7.23 11.23
C SER A 45 -0.81 7.77 10.89
N LYS A 46 -1.68 6.97 10.26
CA LYS A 46 -3.07 7.34 9.93
C LYS A 46 -4.11 6.65 10.80
N ARG A 47 -3.65 5.80 11.71
CA ARG A 47 -4.47 4.91 12.55
C ARG A 47 -5.41 5.69 13.45
N ASP A 48 -4.93 6.72 14.14
CA ASP A 48 -5.72 7.44 15.14
C ASP A 48 -6.91 8.19 14.50
N GLY A 49 -6.69 8.81 13.34
CA GLY A 49 -7.77 9.41 12.55
C GLY A 49 -8.75 8.37 12.01
N ALA A 50 -8.30 7.15 11.69
CA ALA A 50 -9.19 6.06 11.31
C ALA A 50 -10.06 5.59 12.49
N VAL A 51 -9.50 5.49 13.70
CA VAL A 51 -10.24 5.18 14.93
C VAL A 51 -11.34 6.19 15.21
N ALA A 52 -11.05 7.48 15.10
CA ALA A 52 -12.07 8.52 15.28
C ALA A 52 -13.25 8.37 14.31
N ARG A 53 -12.98 8.01 13.04
CA ARG A 53 -14.03 7.73 12.05
C ARG A 53 -14.81 6.46 12.38
N ILE A 54 -14.15 5.39 12.80
CA ILE A 54 -14.80 4.15 13.23
C ILE A 54 -15.72 4.43 14.42
N ALA A 55 -15.25 5.20 15.42
CA ALA A 55 -16.07 5.62 16.56
C ALA A 55 -17.32 6.39 16.12
N GLY A 56 -17.18 7.32 15.16
CA GLY A 56 -18.31 8.04 14.56
C GLY A 56 -19.31 7.11 13.88
N LEU A 57 -18.85 6.10 13.13
CA LEU A 57 -19.72 5.11 12.49
C LEU A 57 -20.44 4.23 13.51
N LEU A 58 -19.74 3.74 14.54
CA LEU A 58 -20.34 2.95 15.62
C LEU A 58 -21.38 3.76 16.38
N HIS A 59 -21.10 5.02 16.68
CA HIS A 59 -22.02 5.95 17.34
C HIS A 59 -23.31 6.14 16.54
N LEU A 60 -23.20 6.45 15.25
CA LEU A 60 -24.36 6.65 14.37
C LEU A 60 -25.17 5.36 14.18
N ALA A 61 -24.51 4.21 14.11
CA ALA A 61 -25.19 2.91 14.05
C ALA A 61 -25.96 2.60 15.34
N THR A 62 -25.47 3.07 16.49
CA THR A 62 -26.11 2.90 17.80
C THR A 62 -27.25 3.90 18.02
N HIS A 63 -27.13 5.10 17.43
CA HIS A 63 -28.07 6.21 17.55
C HIS A 63 -28.57 6.69 16.17
N PRO A 64 -29.35 5.87 15.44
CA PRO A 64 -29.69 6.13 14.04
C PRO A 64 -30.57 7.37 13.82
N GLU A 65 -31.37 7.76 14.82
CA GLU A 65 -32.33 8.87 14.70
C GLU A 65 -31.73 10.22 15.10
N ASP A 66 -30.86 10.24 16.11
CA ASP A 66 -30.41 11.47 16.76
C ASP A 66 -28.90 11.51 17.10
N GLY A 67 -28.11 10.58 16.56
CA GLY A 67 -26.68 10.48 16.84
C GLY A 67 -25.88 11.75 16.53
N TRP A 68 -26.31 12.55 15.56
CA TRP A 68 -25.74 13.87 15.23
C TRP A 68 -25.97 14.96 16.29
N HIS A 69 -26.82 14.72 17.28
CA HIS A 69 -27.05 15.62 18.43
C HIS A 69 -26.49 15.08 19.74
N LYS A 70 -25.87 13.90 19.73
CA LYS A 70 -25.30 13.25 20.91
C LYS A 70 -23.78 13.18 20.80
N PRO A 71 -23.05 13.44 21.89
CA PRO A 71 -21.61 13.21 21.89
C PRO A 71 -21.31 11.71 21.89
N ILE A 72 -20.17 11.34 21.29
CA ILE A 72 -19.62 9.98 21.33
C ILE A 72 -19.10 9.72 22.75
N ASP A 73 -19.56 8.62 23.34
CA ASP A 73 -19.14 8.22 24.69
C ASP A 73 -17.84 7.40 24.70
N ALA A 74 -17.26 7.24 25.89
CA ALA A 74 -16.02 6.52 26.08
C ALA A 74 -16.11 5.04 25.68
N ALA A 75 -17.28 4.42 25.86
CA ALA A 75 -17.50 3.01 25.50
C ALA A 75 -17.43 2.81 23.97
N THR A 76 -18.03 3.73 23.20
CA THR A 76 -17.97 3.72 21.73
C THR A 76 -16.55 3.96 21.24
N MET A 77 -15.82 4.90 21.86
CA MET A 77 -14.41 5.12 21.51
C MET A 77 -13.55 3.88 21.84
N ALA A 78 -13.75 3.24 22.99
CA ALA A 78 -13.04 2.01 23.37
C ALA A 78 -13.35 0.81 22.44
N ALA A 79 -14.58 0.72 21.93
CA ALA A 79 -14.92 -0.27 20.91
C ALA A 79 -14.16 -0.01 19.60
N ALA A 80 -14.04 1.26 19.19
CA ALA A 80 -13.29 1.64 18.00
C ALA A 80 -11.79 1.37 18.14
N THR A 81 -11.18 1.63 19.31
CA THR A 81 -9.77 1.31 19.56
C THR A 81 -9.52 -0.20 19.52
N THR A 82 -10.44 -1.01 20.05
CA THR A 82 -10.37 -2.48 20.01
C THR A 82 -10.34 -3.00 18.56
N LEU A 83 -11.21 -2.47 17.69
CA LEU A 83 -11.18 -2.80 16.25
C LEU A 83 -9.86 -2.38 15.60
N SER A 84 -9.33 -1.23 15.99
CA SER A 84 -8.06 -0.76 15.47
C SER A 84 -6.89 -1.66 15.87
N ASP A 85 -6.86 -2.18 17.09
CA ASP A 85 -5.86 -3.16 17.52
C ASP A 85 -5.92 -4.44 16.66
N TYR A 86 -7.13 -4.94 16.37
CA TYR A 86 -7.33 -6.06 15.44
C TYR A 86 -6.77 -5.76 14.04
N PHE A 87 -7.12 -4.61 13.44
CA PHE A 87 -6.61 -4.24 12.13
C PHE A 87 -5.10 -4.00 12.11
N THR A 88 -4.54 -3.55 13.23
CA THR A 88 -3.10 -3.34 13.36
C THR A 88 -2.34 -4.66 13.34
N ALA A 89 -2.86 -5.69 14.00
CA ALA A 89 -2.28 -7.03 13.95
C ALA A 89 -2.25 -7.57 12.51
N HIS A 90 -3.35 -7.40 11.77
CA HIS A 90 -3.41 -7.77 10.34
C HIS A 90 -2.46 -6.95 9.47
N ALA A 91 -2.35 -5.63 9.73
CA ALA A 91 -1.42 -4.79 8.99
C ALA A 91 0.02 -5.28 9.18
N LEU A 92 0.43 -5.61 10.41
CA LEU A 92 1.77 -6.13 10.65
C LEU A 92 2.04 -7.41 9.85
N ASP A 93 1.13 -8.38 9.87
CA ASP A 93 1.29 -9.66 9.17
C ASP A 93 1.30 -9.52 7.64
N VAL A 94 0.37 -8.74 7.09
CA VAL A 94 0.27 -8.53 5.64
C VAL A 94 1.48 -7.74 5.13
N PHE A 95 1.90 -6.68 5.82
CA PHE A 95 3.05 -5.89 5.38
C PHE A 95 4.36 -6.65 5.58
N ASP A 96 4.49 -7.48 6.62
CA ASP A 96 5.65 -8.38 6.77
C ASP A 96 5.72 -9.37 5.60
N THR A 97 4.61 -10.02 5.26
CA THR A 97 4.52 -10.92 4.10
C THR A 97 4.83 -10.22 2.78
N MET A 98 4.34 -8.99 2.59
CA MET A 98 4.60 -8.20 1.37
C MET A 98 6.05 -7.71 1.28
N SER A 99 6.69 -7.38 2.40
CA SER A 99 8.07 -6.89 2.46
C SER A 99 9.11 -8.02 2.55
N ALA A 100 8.69 -9.26 2.82
CA ALA A 100 9.57 -10.42 2.94
C ALA A 100 10.20 -10.88 1.60
N ASP A 101 9.67 -10.44 0.45
CA ASP A 101 10.27 -10.72 -0.86
C ASP A 101 10.87 -9.45 -1.48
N PRO A 102 12.21 -9.29 -1.48
CA PRO A 102 12.89 -8.21 -2.20
C PRO A 102 12.50 -8.12 -3.69
N ALA A 103 12.02 -9.21 -4.29
CA ALA A 103 11.49 -9.20 -5.65
C ALA A 103 10.19 -8.38 -5.77
N HIS A 104 9.41 -8.24 -4.70
CA HIS A 104 8.14 -7.51 -4.70
C HIS A 104 8.35 -6.00 -4.86
N ASP A 105 9.17 -5.39 -4.01
CA ASP A 105 9.48 -3.96 -4.10
C ASP A 105 10.20 -3.62 -5.42
N ALA A 106 11.09 -4.51 -5.86
CA ALA A 106 11.74 -4.40 -7.16
C ALA A 106 10.73 -4.49 -8.32
N ALA A 107 9.76 -5.42 -8.26
CA ALA A 107 8.68 -5.56 -9.23
C ALA A 107 7.76 -4.33 -9.27
N LEU A 108 7.40 -3.76 -8.12
CA LEU A 108 6.62 -2.52 -8.05
C LEU A 108 7.38 -1.35 -8.66
N THR A 109 8.68 -1.24 -8.41
CA THR A 109 9.54 -0.20 -9.00
C THR A 109 9.61 -0.34 -10.53
N VAL A 110 9.81 -1.56 -11.03
CA VAL A 110 9.77 -1.87 -12.46
C VAL A 110 8.40 -1.53 -13.05
N LEU A 111 7.31 -1.99 -12.43
CA LEU A 111 5.94 -1.75 -12.91
C LEU A 111 5.62 -0.25 -12.97
N ALA A 112 6.01 0.52 -11.95
CA ALA A 112 5.84 1.97 -11.95
C ALA A 112 6.57 2.65 -13.11
N GLN A 113 7.78 2.20 -13.45
CA GLN A 113 8.50 2.69 -14.63
C GLN A 113 7.82 2.31 -15.94
N LEU A 114 7.33 1.07 -16.07
CA LEU A 114 6.60 0.63 -17.27
C LEU A 114 5.32 1.45 -17.48
N VAL A 115 4.58 1.74 -16.40
CA VAL A 115 3.36 2.57 -16.41
C VAL A 115 3.67 4.03 -16.75
N THR A 116 4.66 4.62 -16.09
CA THR A 116 5.07 6.02 -16.32
C THR A 116 5.57 6.22 -17.75
N GLY A 117 6.36 5.27 -18.25
CA GLY A 117 6.88 5.29 -19.62
C GLY A 117 5.88 4.83 -20.69
N ARG A 118 4.70 4.32 -20.29
CA ARG A 118 3.69 3.69 -21.17
C ARG A 118 4.30 2.69 -22.15
N LEU A 119 5.29 1.93 -21.67
CA LEU A 119 6.03 1.01 -22.53
C LEU A 119 5.12 -0.15 -22.92
N THR A 120 4.97 -0.41 -24.22
CA THR A 120 4.25 -1.58 -24.76
C THR A 120 5.17 -2.77 -24.95
N GLN A 121 6.45 -2.50 -25.21
CA GLN A 121 7.52 -3.47 -25.40
C GLN A 121 8.83 -2.91 -24.88
N PHE A 122 9.70 -3.77 -24.37
CA PHE A 122 11.04 -3.38 -23.92
C PHE A 122 11.99 -4.58 -23.94
N THR A 123 13.29 -4.31 -23.96
CA THR A 123 14.31 -5.31 -23.65
C THR A 123 14.78 -5.15 -22.20
N LYS A 124 15.23 -6.26 -21.58
CA LYS A 124 15.79 -6.23 -20.22
C LYS A 124 16.88 -5.15 -20.06
N ARG A 125 17.69 -4.94 -21.10
CA ARG A 125 18.78 -3.94 -21.11
C ARG A 125 18.29 -2.50 -21.21
N GLU A 126 17.21 -2.25 -21.95
CA GLU A 126 16.57 -0.92 -22.01
C GLU A 126 15.96 -0.57 -20.66
N LEU A 127 15.19 -1.49 -20.06
CA LEU A 127 14.62 -1.31 -18.72
C LEU A 127 15.71 -1.03 -17.67
N PHE A 128 16.80 -1.80 -17.67
CA PHE A 128 17.93 -1.59 -16.75
C PHE A 128 18.54 -0.19 -16.86
N ARG A 129 18.57 0.41 -18.05
CA ARG A 129 19.09 1.78 -18.25
C ARG A 129 18.15 2.87 -17.77
N MET A 130 16.85 2.57 -17.65
CA MET A 130 15.84 3.51 -17.17
C MET A 130 15.76 3.53 -15.63
N LEU A 131 16.21 2.45 -14.98
CA LEU A 131 16.14 2.30 -13.53
C LEU A 131 17.36 2.91 -12.83
N ARG A 132 17.19 3.26 -11.56
CA ARG A 132 18.26 3.83 -10.76
C ARG A 132 19.25 2.73 -10.37
N ARG A 133 20.54 3.04 -10.51
CA ARG A 133 21.62 2.10 -10.16
C ARG A 133 21.69 1.76 -8.66
N ALA A 134 21.16 2.64 -7.80
CA ALA A 134 21.05 2.37 -6.37
C ALA A 134 20.08 1.21 -6.07
N ASP A 135 19.00 1.10 -6.86
CA ASP A 135 17.96 0.09 -6.69
C ASP A 135 18.32 -1.20 -7.44
N PHE A 136 19.04 -1.09 -8.57
CA PHE A 136 19.50 -2.21 -9.40
C PHE A 136 20.99 -2.08 -9.74
N PRO A 137 21.91 -2.51 -8.86
CA PRO A 137 23.36 -2.44 -9.11
C PRO A 137 23.84 -3.23 -10.33
N ALA A 138 23.22 -4.37 -10.61
CA ALA A 138 23.54 -5.29 -11.70
C ALA A 138 22.30 -5.68 -12.51
N ILE A 139 22.50 -6.02 -13.78
CA ILE A 139 21.40 -6.42 -14.68
C ILE A 139 20.69 -7.71 -14.21
N GLY A 140 21.38 -8.55 -13.44
CA GLY A 140 20.80 -9.78 -12.85
C GLY A 140 19.75 -9.49 -11.78
N ASP A 141 19.84 -8.33 -11.12
CA ASP A 141 18.94 -7.94 -10.03
C ASP A 141 17.50 -7.70 -10.52
N LEU A 142 17.31 -7.60 -11.84
CA LEU A 142 15.99 -7.55 -12.48
C LEU A 142 15.31 -8.91 -12.58
N ASP A 143 16.03 -10.03 -12.51
CA ASP A 143 15.45 -11.35 -12.78
C ASP A 143 14.30 -11.71 -11.81
N PRO A 144 14.42 -11.52 -10.49
CA PRO A 144 13.31 -11.79 -9.57
C PRO A 144 12.08 -10.92 -9.87
N ALA A 145 12.29 -9.62 -10.13
CA ALA A 145 11.21 -8.69 -10.45
C ALA A 145 10.50 -9.03 -11.77
N LEU A 146 11.25 -9.39 -12.81
CA LEU A 146 10.70 -9.76 -14.12
C LEU A 146 9.94 -11.10 -14.03
N THR A 147 10.47 -12.07 -13.29
CA THR A 147 9.80 -13.36 -13.06
C THR A 147 8.46 -13.14 -12.37
N LEU A 148 8.44 -12.38 -11.28
CA LEU A 148 7.23 -12.07 -10.53
C LEU A 148 6.19 -11.34 -11.40
N LEU A 149 6.60 -10.32 -12.16
CA LEU A 149 5.70 -9.60 -13.07
C LEU A 149 5.15 -10.50 -14.19
N GLU A 150 5.92 -11.46 -14.67
CA GLU A 150 5.46 -12.43 -15.67
C GLU A 150 4.45 -13.43 -15.07
N GLU A 151 4.73 -13.96 -13.88
CA GLU A 151 3.81 -14.83 -13.12
C GLU A 151 2.47 -14.15 -12.83
N HIS A 152 2.49 -12.86 -12.49
CA HIS A 152 1.29 -12.04 -12.28
C HIS A 152 0.63 -11.55 -13.59
N GLY A 153 1.21 -11.85 -14.76
CA GLY A 153 0.65 -11.50 -16.07
C GLY A 153 0.78 -10.02 -16.46
N TRP A 154 1.64 -9.25 -15.80
CA TRP A 154 1.93 -7.85 -16.13
C TRP A 154 2.85 -7.71 -17.33
N ILE A 155 3.74 -8.68 -17.55
CA ILE A 155 4.61 -8.77 -18.71
C ILE A 155 4.61 -10.20 -19.27
N ARG A 156 5.15 -10.37 -20.48
CA ARG A 156 5.43 -11.68 -21.07
C ARG A 156 6.73 -11.63 -21.86
N GLN A 157 7.62 -12.59 -21.64
CA GLN A 157 8.82 -12.72 -22.45
C GLN A 157 8.46 -13.20 -23.86
N GLN A 158 8.95 -12.49 -24.88
CA GLN A 158 8.84 -12.93 -26.26
C GLN A 158 9.83 -14.06 -26.57
N PRO A 159 9.47 -14.98 -27.48
CA PRO A 159 10.42 -15.97 -27.98
C PRO A 159 11.68 -15.29 -28.52
N PRO A 160 12.88 -15.81 -28.20
CA PRO A 160 14.11 -15.25 -28.74
C PRO A 160 14.11 -15.36 -30.27
N PRO A 161 14.61 -14.33 -30.99
CA PRO A 161 14.69 -14.39 -32.43
C PRO A 161 15.59 -15.55 -32.89
N PRO A 162 15.36 -16.12 -34.09
CA PRO A 162 16.22 -17.16 -34.64
C PRO A 162 17.68 -16.71 -34.67
N ARG A 163 18.60 -17.59 -34.27
CA ARG A 163 20.04 -17.27 -34.25
C ARG A 163 20.54 -17.16 -35.68
N THR A 164 20.72 -15.95 -36.19
CA THR A 164 21.34 -15.69 -37.49
C THR A 164 22.86 -15.58 -37.32
N GLY A 165 23.55 -16.72 -37.42
CA GLY A 165 25.02 -16.77 -37.49
C GLY A 165 25.73 -17.57 -36.38
N ARG A 166 26.99 -17.94 -36.68
CA ARG A 166 27.86 -18.78 -35.86
C ARG A 166 28.63 -17.92 -34.85
N GLY A 167 28.17 -17.89 -33.60
CA GLY A 167 28.95 -17.41 -32.45
C GLY A 167 28.79 -15.92 -32.12
N GLY A 168 27.96 -15.61 -31.11
CA GLY A 168 27.80 -14.29 -30.52
C GLY A 168 26.99 -14.38 -29.21
N ARG A 169 27.14 -13.38 -28.32
CA ARG A 169 26.33 -13.29 -27.10
C ARG A 169 24.85 -13.19 -27.48
N PRO A 170 23.94 -13.97 -26.86
CA PRO A 170 22.52 -13.87 -27.14
C PRO A 170 22.01 -12.43 -26.99
N PRO A 171 21.06 -11.98 -27.83
CA PRO A 171 20.42 -10.69 -27.64
C PRO A 171 19.72 -10.62 -26.30
N SER A 172 19.56 -9.40 -25.75
CA SER A 172 18.82 -9.22 -24.49
C SER A 172 17.37 -9.71 -24.64
N PRO A 173 16.83 -10.43 -23.65
CA PRO A 173 15.42 -10.83 -23.63
C PRO A 173 14.50 -9.64 -23.88
N ARG A 174 13.45 -9.86 -24.69
CA ARG A 174 12.43 -8.88 -25.03
C ARG A 174 11.12 -9.27 -24.36
N TYR A 175 10.39 -8.28 -23.88
CA TYR A 175 9.13 -8.43 -23.17
C TYR A 175 8.05 -7.55 -23.80
N GLU A 176 6.81 -8.04 -23.73
CA GLU A 176 5.59 -7.27 -23.97
C GLU A 176 4.95 -6.94 -22.62
N THR A 177 4.33 -5.77 -22.51
CA THR A 177 3.58 -5.36 -21.31
C THR A 177 2.09 -5.63 -21.46
N HIS A 178 1.41 -5.80 -20.32
CA HIS A 178 -0.04 -5.96 -20.30
C HIS A 178 -0.73 -4.70 -20.86
N PRO A 179 -1.81 -4.81 -21.67
CA PRO A 179 -2.47 -3.66 -22.31
C PRO A 179 -2.94 -2.54 -21.36
N ARG A 180 -3.18 -2.86 -20.08
CA ARG A 180 -3.52 -1.87 -19.04
C ARG A 180 -2.39 -0.85 -18.81
N ILE A 181 -1.13 -1.26 -18.96
CA ILE A 181 0.03 -0.37 -18.82
C ILE A 181 0.01 0.70 -19.91
N ALA A 182 -0.33 0.33 -21.16
CA ALA A 182 -0.41 1.24 -22.29
C ALA A 182 -1.60 2.21 -22.22
N ARG A 183 -2.72 1.77 -21.63
CA ARG A 183 -3.98 2.54 -21.54
C ARG A 183 -4.02 3.52 -20.36
N GLY A 184 -3.08 3.41 -19.42
CA GLY A 184 -3.13 4.11 -18.13
C GLY A 184 -3.95 3.33 -17.12
N ILE A 185 -3.46 3.28 -15.88
CA ILE A 185 -4.19 2.73 -14.73
C ILE A 185 -5.18 3.78 -14.23
#